data_AF-A0A224XV27-F1
#
_entry.id   AF-A0A224XV27-F1
#
_cell.length_a   1.000
_cell.length_b   1.000
_cell.length_c   1.000
_cell.angle_alpha   90.00
_cell.angle_beta   90.00
_cell.angle_gamma   90.00
#
_symmetry.space_group_name_H-M   'P 1'
#
loop_
_entity.id
_entity.type
_entity.pdbx_description
1 polymer ?
#
loop_
_entity_poly.entity_id
_entity_poly.type
_entity_poly.pdbx_seq_one_letter_code
_entity_poly.pdbx_strand_id
1 'polypeptide(L)' 'EIRGVIRYLVWKGKTPVEVYNEVKTAYGDKAMNRTSVFKWCREFKNGRTSVHDDQRSGRPSIVTDEIV' A
#
# COMPACT_ATOMS: atom_id res chain seq x y z
N GLU A 1 9.22 -0.71 -0.49
CA GLU A 1 9.73 -2.06 -0.16
C GLU A 1 8.66 -2.98 0.43
N ILE A 2 8.06 -2.68 1.60
CA ILE A 2 7.06 -3.56 2.26
C ILE A 2 5.89 -3.96 1.34
N ARG A 3 5.34 -3.03 0.55
CA ARG A 3 4.25 -3.32 -0.41
C ARG A 3 4.64 -4.34 -1.48
N GLY A 4 5.91 -4.37 -1.89
CA GLY A 4 6.43 -5.37 -2.82
C GLY A 4 6.48 -6.76 -2.19
N VAL A 5 6.88 -6.84 -0.92
CA VAL A 5 6.84 -8.10 -0.14
C VAL A 5 5.41 -8.58 0.02
N ILE A 6 4.47 -7.70 0.37
CA ILE A 6 3.03 -8.04 0.44
C ILE A 6 2.55 -8.60 -0.90
N ARG A 7 2.87 -7.95 -2.03
CA ARG A 7 2.49 -8.43 -3.38
C ARG A 7 3.02 -9.83 -3.66
N TYR A 8 4.28 -10.08 -3.33
CA TYR A 8 4.92 -11.39 -3.51
C TYR A 8 4.26 -12.48 -2.66
N LEU A 9 3.96 -12.19 -1.38
CA LEU A 9 3.32 -13.16 -0.48
C LEU A 9 1.86 -13.45 -0.88
N VAL A 10 1.14 -12.45 -1.39
CA VAL A 10 -0.19 -12.64 -1.98
C VAL A 10 -0.13 -13.51 -3.23
N TRP A 11 0.85 -13.29 -4.11
CA TRP A 11 1.08 -14.14 -5.29
C TRP A 11 1.40 -15.58 -4.91
N LYS A 12 2.10 -15.80 -3.79
CA LYS A 12 2.31 -17.13 -3.20
C LYS A 12 1.06 -17.76 -2.58
N GLY A 13 -0.09 -17.09 -2.62
CA GLY A 13 -1.36 -17.60 -2.11
C GLY A 13 -1.55 -17.46 -0.59
N LYS A 14 -0.68 -16.71 0.10
CA LYS A 14 -0.80 -16.55 1.56
C LYS A 14 -2.04 -15.76 1.96
N THR A 15 -2.61 -16.10 3.11
CA THR A 15 -3.73 -15.38 3.70
C THR A 15 -3.27 -14.03 4.24
N PRO A 16 -4.16 -13.01 4.34
CA PRO A 16 -3.79 -11.71 4.90
C PRO A 16 -3.19 -11.77 6.31
N VAL A 17 -3.59 -12.76 7.12
CA VAL A 17 -3.04 -12.97 8.47
C VAL A 17 -1.59 -13.44 8.41
N GLU A 18 -1.27 -14.41 7.57
CA GLU A 18 0.10 -14.90 7.37
C GLU A 18 1.00 -13.80 6.82
N VAL A 19 0.49 -13.04 5.83
CA VAL A 19 1.21 -11.89 5.26
C VAL A 19 1.53 -10.86 6.35
N TYR A 20 0.58 -10.53 7.21
CA TYR A 20 0.82 -9.59 8.32
C TYR A 20 1.87 -10.12 9.30
N ASN A 21 1.81 -11.39 9.66
CA ASN A 21 2.78 -11.98 10.57
C ASN A 21 4.19 -11.95 9.97
N GLU A 22 4.35 -12.30 8.70
CA GLU A 22 5.66 -12.26 8.02
C GLU A 22 6.19 -10.84 7.85
N VAL A 23 5.33 -9.89 7.49
CA VAL A 23 5.72 -8.47 7.42
C VAL A 23 6.14 -7.98 8.80
N LYS A 24 5.42 -8.35 9.87
CA LYS A 24 5.77 -7.98 11.25
C LYS A 24 7.09 -8.61 11.69
N THR A 25 7.32 -9.89 11.37
CA THR A 25 8.57 -10.58 11.69
C THR A 25 9.77 -9.99 10.94
N ALA A 26 9.61 -9.66 9.66
CA ALA A 26 10.71 -9.13 8.84
C ALA A 26 11.06 -7.66 9.14
N TYR A 27 10.05 -6.83 9.45
CA TYR A 27 10.23 -5.38 9.57
C TYR A 27 10.07 -4.84 11.00
N GLY A 28 9.60 -5.65 11.96
CA GLY A 28 9.45 -5.25 13.36
C GLY A 28 8.65 -3.97 13.52
N ASP A 29 9.23 -2.97 14.17
CA ASP A 29 8.58 -1.67 14.41
C ASP A 29 8.37 -0.84 13.13
N LYS A 30 9.11 -1.14 12.06
CA LYS A 30 8.94 -0.52 10.75
C LYS A 30 7.83 -1.18 9.93
N ALA A 31 7.21 -2.24 10.45
CA ALA A 31 6.14 -2.95 9.77
C ALA A 31 4.93 -2.04 9.55
N MET A 32 4.24 -2.27 8.44
CA MET A 32 2.98 -1.61 8.17
C MET A 32 1.91 -2.13 9.13
N ASN A 33 1.00 -1.25 9.58
CA ASN A 33 -0.08 -1.67 10.46
C ASN A 33 -1.00 -2.72 9.79
N ARG A 34 -1.68 -3.52 10.62
CA ARG A 34 -2.51 -4.65 10.18
C ARG A 34 -3.55 -4.24 9.13
N THR A 35 -4.25 -3.13 9.35
CA THR A 35 -5.30 -2.62 8.43
C THR A 35 -4.74 -2.32 7.05
N SER A 36 -3.57 -1.69 6.98
CA SER A 36 -2.94 -1.32 5.72
C SER A 36 -2.40 -2.55 4.98
N VAL A 37 -1.82 -3.53 5.70
CA VAL A 37 -1.45 -4.82 5.11
C VAL A 37 -2.66 -5.50 4.47
N PHE A 38 -3.78 -5.55 5.19
CA PHE A 38 -5.01 -6.19 4.70
C PHE A 38 -5.59 -5.46 3.48
N LYS A 39 -5.54 -4.12 3.48
CA LYS A 39 -5.90 -3.31 2.30
C LYS A 39 -5.05 -3.72 1.09
N TRP A 40 -3.73 -3.72 1.23
CA TRP A 40 -2.83 -4.11 0.14
C TRP A 40 -3.03 -5.55 -0.32
N CYS A 41 -3.28 -6.50 0.60
CA CYS A 41 -3.64 -7.87 0.24
C CYS A 41 -4.87 -7.93 -0.66
N ARG A 42 -5.93 -7.15 -0.34
CA ARG A 42 -7.14 -7.07 -1.16
C ARG A 42 -6.87 -6.47 -2.53
N GLU A 43 -6.16 -5.34 -2.58
CA GLU A 43 -5.82 -4.66 -3.84
C GLU A 43 -5.03 -5.58 -4.79
N PHE A 44 -4.02 -6.28 -4.27
CA PHE A 44 -3.22 -7.21 -5.08
C PHE A 44 -4.02 -8.45 -5.52
N LYS A 45 -4.91 -8.97 -4.66
CA LYS A 45 -5.84 -10.05 -5.06
C LYS A 45 -6.79 -9.60 -6.18
N ASN A 46 -7.17 -8.32 -6.20
CA ASN A 46 -8.01 -7.71 -7.23
C ASN A 46 -7.23 -7.36 -8.51
N GLY A 47 -5.96 -7.75 -8.63
CA GLY A 47 -5.18 -7.57 -9.85
C GLY A 47 -4.37 -6.27 -9.92
N ARG A 48 -4.32 -5.47 -8.84
CA ARG A 48 -3.40 -4.32 -8.80
C ARG A 48 -1.97 -4.82 -8.97
N THR A 49 -1.19 -4.19 -9.85
CA THR A 49 0.24 -4.52 -10.03
C THR A 49 1.16 -3.45 -9.44
N SER A 50 0.72 -2.18 -9.38
CA SER A 50 1.50 -1.09 -8.82
C SER A 50 1.67 -1.20 -7.31
N VAL A 51 2.90 -1.00 -6.84
CA VAL A 51 3.26 -0.92 -5.40
C VAL A 51 3.26 0.52 -4.87
N HIS A 52 3.04 1.50 -5.73
CA HIS A 52 2.95 2.91 -5.35
C HIS A 52 1.50 3.27 -5.02
N ASP A 53 1.31 4.23 -4.12
CA ASP A 53 -0.01 4.84 -3.92
C ASP A 53 -0.41 5.56 -5.22
N ASP A 54 -1.72 5.60 -5.48
CA ASP A 54 -2.24 6.38 -6.61
C ASP A 54 -2.03 7.86 -6.35
N GLN A 55 -1.94 8.63 -7.44
CA GLN A 55 -1.76 10.07 -7.36
C GLN A 55 -2.92 10.65 -6.55
N ARG A 56 -2.60 11.29 -5.42
CA ARG A 56 -3.62 11.92 -4.59
C ARG A 56 -4.00 13.23 -5.26
N SER A 57 -5.28 13.36 -5.63
CA SER A 57 -5.85 14.65 -5.97
C SER A 57 -5.72 15.54 -4.73
N GLY A 58 -4.66 16.37 -4.71
CA GLY A 58 -4.51 17.40 -3.70
C GLY A 58 -5.61 18.44 -3.84
N ARG A 59 -5.84 19.24 -2.80
CA ARG A 59 -6.66 20.46 -2.93
C ARG A 59 -5.97 21.37 -3.95
N PRO A 60 -6.65 21.81 -5.03
CA PRO A 60 -6.09 22.81 -5.93
C PRO A 60 -5.69 24.04 -5.12
N SER A 61 -4.43 24.49 -5.26
CA SER A 61 -4.05 25.81 -4.78
C SER A 61 -4.64 26.81 -5.77
N ILE A 62 -5.66 27.55 -5.35
CA ILE A 62 -6.22 28.64 -6.16
C ILE A 62 -5.21 29.77 -6.08
N VAL A 63 -4.24 29.79 -6.98
CA VAL A 63 -3.48 31.00 -7.29
C VAL A 63 -4.33 31.74 -8.30
N THR A 64 -5.09 32.73 -7.83
CA THR A 64 -5.65 33.76 -8.71
C THR A 64 -4.47 34.56 -9.26
N ASP A 65 -4.00 34.20 -10.44
CA ASP A 65 -3.28 35.13 -11.31
C ASP A 65 -4.32 36.13 -11.84
N GLU A 66 -4.68 37.07 -10.98
CA GLU A 66 -5.40 38.28 -11.34
C GLU A 66 -4.48 39.44 -11.01
N ILE A 67 -3.77 39.94 -12.03
CA ILE A 67 -3.70 41.34 -12.46
C ILE A 67 -2.99 41.32 -13.83
N VAL A 68 -3.79 41.49 -14.89
CA VAL A 68 -3.36 41.99 -16.20
C VAL A 68 -2.94 43.44 -16.08
#